data_AF-A0A644Z9R6-F1
#
_entry.id   AF-A0A644Z9R6-F1
#
_cell.length_a   1.000
_cell.length_b   1.000
_cell.length_c   1.000
_cell.angle_alpha   90.00
_cell.angle_beta   90.00
_cell.angle_gamma   90.00
#
_symmetry.space_group_name_H-M   'P 1'
#
loop_
_entity.id
_entity.type
_entity.pdbx_description
1 polymer ?
#
loop_
_entity_poly.entity_id
_entity_poly.type
_entity_poly.pdbx_seq_one_letter_code
_entity_poly.pdbx_strand_id
1 'polypeptide(L)'
;MKKGKIIGLIVFLMFMGALGFGILQIVQNPEKYQKKNSNVDVILDATSFYRDNKTVNESQLIEMNGQPDSIEEWTYNGLSATYAIRTLYYGNYSYHFNHDMLQRISIDNAEIPYENKNDILTMFGLKKYSNTKINDLNVSYRADKCGVYDFWIPVMDEDSLDEIRISYTSLFEQ
;
A
#
# COMPACT_ATOMS: atom_id res chain seq x y z
N MET A 1 -47.17 35.40 -22.19
CA MET A 1 -45.78 34.99 -21.83
C MET A 1 -45.48 33.63 -22.46
N LYS A 2 -44.39 33.53 -23.25
CA LYS A 2 -44.05 32.31 -24.01
C LYS A 2 -43.61 31.19 -23.06
N LYS A 3 -44.24 30.02 -23.15
CA LYS A 3 -44.07 28.84 -22.28
C LYS A 3 -42.60 28.42 -22.06
N GLY A 4 -41.70 28.73 -22.99
CA GLY A 4 -40.25 28.46 -22.87
C GLY A 4 -39.49 29.29 -21.81
N LYS A 5 -39.96 30.50 -21.44
CA LYS A 5 -39.28 31.31 -20.42
C LYS A 5 -39.52 30.80 -18.98
N ILE A 6 -40.63 30.11 -18.74
CA ILE A 6 -41.00 29.59 -17.42
C ILE A 6 -40.20 28.31 -17.12
N ILE A 7 -39.99 27.45 -18.12
CA ILE A 7 -39.24 26.19 -17.96
C ILE A 7 -37.76 26.48 -17.67
N GLY A 8 -37.15 27.46 -18.35
CA GLY A 8 -35.75 27.85 -18.08
C GLY A 8 -35.52 28.40 -16.67
N LEU A 9 -36.49 29.13 -16.11
CA LEU A 9 -36.43 29.65 -14.74
C LEU A 9 -36.51 28.53 -13.69
N ILE A 10 -37.33 27.51 -13.93
CA ILE A 10 -37.51 26.37 -13.01
C ILE A 10 -36.23 25.51 -12.96
N VAL A 11 -35.59 25.26 -14.11
CA VAL A 11 -34.33 24.50 -14.17
C VAL A 11 -33.19 25.26 -13.49
N PHE A 12 -33.14 26.59 -13.64
CA PHE A 12 -32.13 27.43 -12.98
C PHE A 12 -32.28 27.44 -11.43
N LEU A 13 -33.52 27.46 -10.92
CA LEU A 13 -33.78 27.41 -9.47
C LEU A 13 -33.43 26.04 -8.85
N MET A 14 -33.62 24.92 -9.58
CA MET A 14 -33.17 23.60 -9.10
C MET A 14 -31.64 23.51 -8.98
N PHE A 15 -30.89 24.10 -9.90
CA PHE A 15 -29.42 24.09 -9.84
C PHE A 15 -28.87 24.90 -8.65
N MET A 16 -29.49 26.03 -8.33
CA MET A 16 -29.12 26.85 -7.16
C MET A 16 -29.45 26.15 -5.83
N GLY A 17 -30.55 25.40 -5.77
CA GLY A 17 -30.92 24.60 -4.59
C GLY A 17 -29.93 23.46 -4.32
N ALA A 18 -29.48 22.75 -5.36
CA ALA A 18 -28.54 21.63 -5.21
C ALA A 18 -27.15 22.07 -4.73
N LEU A 19 -26.66 23.24 -5.17
CA LEU A 19 -25.39 23.80 -4.71
C LEU A 19 -25.47 24.30 -3.25
N GLY A 20 -26.60 24.89 -2.84
CA GLY A 20 -26.82 25.36 -1.47
C GLY A 20 -26.87 24.23 -0.44
N PHE A 21 -27.54 23.12 -0.75
CA PHE A 21 -27.63 21.96 0.13
C PHE A 21 -26.29 21.23 0.32
N GLY A 22 -25.48 21.13 -0.73
CA GLY A 22 -24.15 20.50 -0.63
C GLY A 22 -23.20 21.26 0.29
N ILE A 23 -23.20 22.60 0.22
CA ILE A 23 -22.35 23.44 1.08
C ILE A 23 -22.86 23.45 2.52
N LEU A 24 -24.19 23.50 2.74
CA LEU A 24 -24.76 23.53 4.09
C LEU A 24 -24.37 22.28 4.90
N GLN A 25 -24.36 21.09 4.29
CA GLN A 25 -23.98 19.85 4.99
C GLN A 25 -22.51 19.82 5.39
N ILE A 26 -21.62 20.41 4.60
CA ILE A 26 -20.18 20.52 4.91
C ILE A 26 -19.96 21.48 6.09
N VAL A 27 -20.69 22.61 6.11
CA VAL A 27 -20.59 23.61 7.18
C VAL A 27 -21.22 23.11 8.49
N GLN A 28 -22.28 22.30 8.41
CA GLN A 28 -22.98 21.77 9.59
C GLN A 28 -22.31 20.54 10.21
N ASN A 29 -21.56 19.75 9.43
CA ASN A 29 -20.78 18.61 9.93
C ASN A 29 -19.33 18.67 9.42
N PRO A 30 -18.56 19.71 9.79
CA PRO A 30 -17.18 19.84 9.35
C PRO A 30 -16.35 18.63 9.82
N GLU A 31 -16.68 18.02 10.96
CA GLU A 31 -16.00 16.83 11.49
C GLU A 31 -16.09 15.59 10.60
N LYS A 32 -17.17 15.43 9.81
CA LYS A 32 -17.34 14.31 8.87
C LYS A 32 -16.44 14.46 7.63
N TYR A 33 -15.99 15.68 7.35
CA TYR A 33 -15.18 16.04 6.17
C TYR A 33 -13.78 16.54 6.55
N GLN A 34 -13.52 16.81 7.82
CA GLN A 34 -12.18 16.95 8.35
C GLN A 34 -11.56 15.56 8.25
N LYS A 35 -10.61 15.44 7.32
CA LYS A 35 -9.63 14.37 7.30
C LYS A 35 -9.07 14.29 8.72
N LYS A 36 -9.55 13.33 9.52
CA LYS A 36 -8.99 13.02 10.82
C LYS A 36 -7.50 12.83 10.54
N ASN A 37 -6.65 13.71 11.04
CA ASN A 37 -5.22 13.44 11.11
C ASN A 37 -5.07 12.32 12.14
N SER A 38 -5.48 11.10 11.77
CA SER A 38 -4.98 9.90 12.42
C SER A 38 -3.49 9.93 12.12
N ASN A 39 -2.69 10.02 13.17
CA ASN A 39 -1.28 9.72 13.08
C ASN A 39 -1.23 8.21 12.79
N VAL A 40 -1.22 7.81 11.52
CA VAL A 40 -1.16 6.41 11.11
C VAL A 40 0.19 5.87 11.58
N ASP A 41 0.17 4.82 12.39
CA ASP A 41 1.40 4.21 12.86
C ASP A 41 2.11 3.51 11.70
N VAL A 42 3.41 3.76 11.56
CA VAL A 42 4.21 3.20 10.47
C VAL A 42 4.85 1.92 10.98
N ILE A 43 4.39 0.79 10.44
CA ILE A 43 4.86 -0.55 10.80
C ILE A 43 6.24 -0.81 10.19
N LEU A 44 6.39 -0.46 8.91
CA LEU A 44 7.64 -0.64 8.17
C LEU A 44 7.71 0.37 7.03
N ASP A 45 8.64 1.32 7.06
CA ASP A 45 8.87 2.17 5.89
C ASP A 45 9.58 1.39 4.78
N ALA A 46 8.80 0.81 3.86
CA ALA A 46 9.30 0.03 2.74
C ALA A 46 10.17 0.86 1.78
N THR A 47 9.99 2.18 1.73
CA THR A 47 10.80 3.05 0.85
C THR A 47 12.22 3.25 1.39
N SER A 48 12.41 3.05 2.70
CA SER A 48 13.72 3.18 3.37
C SER A 48 14.76 2.16 2.91
N PHE A 49 14.35 1.10 2.21
CA PHE A 49 15.24 0.08 1.65
C PHE A 49 15.78 0.42 0.26
N TYR A 50 15.41 1.57 -0.32
CA TYR A 50 16.09 2.10 -1.50
C TYR A 50 17.34 2.92 -1.12
N ARG A 51 18.44 2.71 -1.85
CA ARG A 51 19.72 3.45 -1.77
C ARG A 51 20.24 3.66 -3.19
N ASP A 52 20.43 4.91 -3.60
CA ASP A 52 21.06 5.28 -4.88
C ASP A 52 20.49 4.54 -6.12
N ASN A 53 19.15 4.49 -6.24
CA ASN A 53 18.40 3.79 -7.30
C ASN A 53 18.52 2.26 -7.29
N LYS A 54 19.02 1.66 -6.21
CA LYS A 54 19.03 0.21 -5.96
C LYS A 54 18.39 -0.08 -4.61
N THR A 55 18.14 -1.34 -4.32
CA THR A 55 17.77 -1.76 -2.97
C THR A 55 19.01 -2.03 -2.12
N VAL A 56 18.86 -2.05 -0.80
CA VAL A 56 19.94 -2.40 0.12
C VAL A 56 20.48 -3.80 -0.16
N ASN A 57 21.76 -3.99 0.14
CA ASN A 57 22.42 -5.29 0.16
C ASN A 57 22.37 -5.94 1.55
N GLU A 58 22.88 -7.17 1.69
CA GLU A 58 22.79 -7.92 2.96
C GLU A 58 23.54 -7.22 4.09
N SER A 59 24.74 -6.70 3.81
CA SER A 59 25.56 -6.01 4.82
C SER A 59 24.87 -4.75 5.35
N GLN A 60 24.21 -3.99 4.47
CA GLN A 60 23.43 -2.81 4.84
C GLN A 60 22.19 -3.18 5.65
N LEU A 61 21.49 -4.27 5.29
CA LEU A 61 20.36 -4.75 6.09
C LEU A 61 20.83 -5.14 7.51
N ILE A 62 21.97 -5.83 7.62
CA ILE A 62 22.55 -6.22 8.90
C ILE A 62 22.98 -4.99 9.73
N GLU A 63 23.50 -3.95 9.08
CA GLU A 63 23.82 -2.68 9.76
C GLU A 63 22.55 -2.00 10.30
N MET A 64 21.45 -2.07 9.56
CA MET A 64 20.16 -1.48 9.95
C MET A 64 19.46 -2.27 11.07
N ASN A 65 19.47 -3.61 11.00
CA ASN A 65 18.60 -4.47 11.82
C ASN A 65 19.35 -5.36 12.82
N GLY A 66 20.68 -5.42 12.76
CA GLY A 66 21.49 -6.36 13.52
C GLY A 66 21.65 -7.72 12.82
N GLN A 67 22.09 -8.74 13.55
CA GLN A 67 22.25 -10.08 12.99
C GLN A 67 20.88 -10.76 12.81
N PRO A 68 20.67 -11.50 11.70
CA PRO A 68 19.45 -12.28 11.51
C PRO A 68 19.41 -13.48 12.45
N ASP A 69 18.21 -13.97 12.73
CA ASP A 69 17.99 -15.20 13.50
C ASP A 69 18.50 -16.42 12.76
N SER A 70 18.35 -16.41 11.43
CA SER A 70 18.84 -17.46 10.54
C SER A 70 19.00 -16.97 9.10
N ILE A 71 19.73 -17.76 8.32
CA ILE A 71 19.94 -17.53 6.89
C ILE A 71 19.64 -18.82 6.14
N GLU A 72 18.90 -18.72 5.05
CA GLU A 72 18.61 -19.84 4.14
C GLU A 72 19.10 -19.52 2.72
N GLU A 73 19.65 -20.52 2.05
CA GLU A 73 19.95 -20.47 0.61
C GLU A 73 19.03 -21.44 -0.11
N TRP A 74 18.35 -20.98 -1.16
CA TRP A 74 17.41 -21.79 -1.91
C TRP A 74 17.31 -21.33 -3.36
N THR A 75 16.68 -22.15 -4.20
CA THR A 75 16.46 -21.83 -5.62
C THR A 75 15.00 -21.49 -5.86
N TYR A 76 14.74 -20.27 -6.34
CA TYR A 76 13.42 -19.89 -6.83
C TYR A 76 13.26 -20.29 -8.30
N ASN A 77 12.22 -21.06 -8.61
CA ASN A 77 11.85 -21.42 -9.97
C ASN A 77 10.87 -20.38 -10.51
N GLY A 78 11.38 -19.38 -11.22
CA GLY A 78 10.54 -18.44 -11.96
C GLY A 78 9.99 -19.07 -13.24
N LEU A 79 9.21 -18.30 -14.00
CA LEU A 79 8.53 -18.78 -15.21
C LEU A 79 9.49 -19.27 -16.31
N SER A 80 10.67 -18.66 -16.43
CA SER A 80 11.62 -18.91 -17.52
C SER A 80 13.07 -19.17 -17.07
N ALA A 81 13.36 -18.99 -15.78
CA ALA A 81 14.70 -19.10 -15.23
C ALA A 81 14.64 -19.46 -13.74
N THR A 82 15.75 -19.99 -13.24
CA THR A 82 15.97 -20.23 -11.82
C THR A 82 16.86 -19.15 -11.23
N TYR A 83 16.58 -18.77 -9.99
CA TYR A 83 17.29 -17.71 -9.30
C TYR A 83 17.79 -18.25 -7.95
N ALA A 84 19.09 -18.10 -7.68
CA ALA A 84 19.64 -18.36 -6.36
C ALA A 84 19.18 -17.24 -5.42
N ILE A 85 18.44 -17.61 -4.37
CA ILE A 85 17.93 -16.69 -3.36
C ILE A 85 18.62 -16.97 -2.05
N ARG A 86 19.01 -15.89 -1.38
CA ARG A 86 19.47 -15.93 0.00
C ARG A 86 18.46 -15.17 0.86
N THR A 87 17.89 -15.83 1.85
CA THR A 87 16.90 -15.22 2.74
C THR A 87 17.51 -14.99 4.12
N LEU A 88 17.38 -13.78 4.65
CA LEU A 88 17.69 -13.45 6.04
C LEU A 88 16.38 -13.33 6.82
N TYR A 89 16.28 -14.05 7.94
CA TYR A 89 15.08 -14.07 8.79
C TYR A 89 15.28 -13.23 10.05
N TYR A 90 14.28 -12.41 10.38
CA TYR A 90 14.19 -11.59 11.60
C TYR A 90 12.78 -11.72 12.17
N GLY A 91 12.59 -12.62 13.13
CA GLY A 91 11.28 -12.99 13.64
C GLY A 91 10.35 -13.46 12.53
N ASN A 92 9.26 -12.73 12.33
CA ASN A 92 8.27 -13.02 11.29
C ASN A 92 8.53 -12.30 9.95
N TYR A 93 9.66 -11.61 9.83
CA TYR A 93 10.11 -10.98 8.59
C TYR A 93 11.14 -11.86 7.89
N SER A 94 11.02 -11.98 6.57
CA SER A 94 12.02 -12.58 5.72
C SER A 94 12.41 -11.65 4.58
N TYR A 95 13.71 -11.49 4.38
CA TYR A 95 14.30 -10.57 3.40
C TYR A 95 15.01 -11.41 2.34
N HIS A 96 14.48 -11.40 1.12
CA HIS A 96 14.95 -12.24 0.03
C HIS A 96 15.89 -11.49 -0.89
N PHE A 97 17.14 -11.94 -0.98
CA PHE A 97 18.19 -11.35 -1.78
C PHE A 97 18.47 -12.19 -3.03
N ASN A 98 18.76 -11.51 -4.13
CA ASN A 98 19.35 -12.10 -5.32
C ASN A 98 20.44 -11.15 -5.83
N HIS A 99 21.61 -11.69 -6.16
CA HIS A 99 22.80 -10.89 -6.51
C HIS A 99 23.12 -9.77 -5.49
N ASP A 100 23.04 -10.08 -4.20
CA ASP A 100 23.30 -9.15 -3.08
C ASP A 100 22.43 -7.88 -3.10
N MET A 101 21.22 -7.98 -3.66
CA MET A 101 20.22 -6.91 -3.65
C MET A 101 18.89 -7.45 -3.15
N LEU A 102 18.25 -6.71 -2.24
CA LEU A 102 16.94 -7.05 -1.70
C LEU A 102 15.89 -7.03 -2.83
N GLN A 103 15.20 -8.15 -3.00
CA GLN A 103 14.17 -8.33 -4.03
C GLN A 103 12.76 -8.29 -3.45
N ARG A 104 12.57 -8.85 -2.25
CA ARG A 104 11.28 -8.89 -1.56
C ARG A 104 11.46 -8.94 -0.04
N ILE A 105 10.54 -8.29 0.67
CA ILE A 105 10.28 -8.53 2.09
C ILE A 105 8.97 -9.30 2.18
N SER A 106 8.96 -10.38 2.94
CA SER A 106 7.74 -11.11 3.31
C SER A 106 7.54 -11.01 4.81
N ILE A 107 6.32 -10.69 5.23
CA ILE A 107 5.89 -10.70 6.63
C ILE A 107 4.82 -11.77 6.73
N ASP A 108 5.08 -12.80 7.51
CA ASP A 108 4.17 -13.93 7.72
C ASP A 108 3.58 -13.85 9.12
N ASN A 109 2.38 -14.39 9.34
CA ASN A 109 1.71 -14.40 10.65
C ASN A 109 1.75 -13.02 11.34
N ALA A 110 1.45 -11.96 10.60
CA ALA A 110 1.70 -10.59 11.03
C ALA A 110 0.64 -10.06 12.01
N GLU A 111 -0.62 -10.44 11.82
CA GLU A 111 -1.79 -9.99 12.59
C GLU A 111 -1.80 -8.46 12.81
N ILE A 112 -1.47 -7.69 11.77
CA ILE A 112 -1.31 -6.22 11.88
C ILE A 112 -2.69 -5.56 11.84
N PRO A 113 -3.15 -4.90 12.91
CA PRO A 113 -4.47 -4.28 12.92
C PRO A 113 -4.52 -3.05 12.01
N TYR A 114 -5.67 -2.82 11.36
CA TYR A 114 -5.94 -1.60 10.58
C TYR A 114 -7.40 -1.15 10.75
N GLU A 115 -7.62 0.17 10.85
CA GLU A 115 -8.98 0.73 10.96
C GLU A 115 -9.58 1.10 9.59
N ASN A 116 -8.71 1.50 8.65
CA ASN A 116 -9.13 2.05 7.37
C ASN A 116 -8.20 1.56 6.26
N LYS A 117 -8.78 0.90 5.25
CA LYS A 117 -8.03 0.39 4.09
C LYS A 117 -7.24 1.46 3.34
N ASN A 118 -7.69 2.73 3.39
CA ASN A 118 -6.98 3.83 2.75
C ASN A 118 -5.64 4.15 3.43
N ASP A 119 -5.46 3.72 4.68
CA ASP A 119 -4.26 3.97 5.47
C ASP A 119 -3.23 2.84 5.31
N ILE A 120 -3.62 1.68 4.76
CA ILE A 120 -2.75 0.50 4.58
C ILE A 120 -1.42 0.89 3.91
N LEU A 121 -1.44 1.61 2.79
CA LEU A 121 -0.19 2.02 2.15
C LEU A 121 0.67 2.90 3.07
N THR A 122 0.05 3.82 3.79
CA THR A 122 0.75 4.73 4.71
C THR A 122 1.41 3.97 5.85
N MET A 123 0.77 2.91 6.38
CA MET A 123 1.36 2.03 7.40
C MET A 123 2.69 1.41 6.96
N PHE A 124 2.91 1.27 5.65
CA PHE A 124 4.15 0.75 5.08
C PHE A 124 5.05 1.82 4.44
N GLY A 125 4.83 3.11 4.75
CA GLY A 125 5.56 4.23 4.14
C GLY A 125 5.28 4.44 2.65
N LEU A 126 4.29 3.73 2.10
CA LEU A 126 3.90 3.76 0.69
C LEU A 126 2.84 4.83 0.44
N LYS A 127 2.67 5.20 -0.84
CA LYS A 127 1.72 6.25 -1.24
C LYS A 127 1.01 5.86 -2.53
N LYS A 128 -0.24 6.32 -2.66
CA LYS A 128 -0.99 6.23 -3.92
C LYS A 128 -0.56 7.36 -4.86
N TYR A 129 0.07 7.01 -5.98
CA TYR A 129 0.40 7.91 -7.08
C TYR A 129 -0.70 7.88 -8.15
N SER A 130 -0.64 8.79 -9.13
CA SER A 130 -1.62 8.87 -10.21
C SER A 130 -1.67 7.62 -11.09
N ASN A 131 -0.58 6.86 -11.15
CA ASN A 131 -0.44 5.63 -11.92
C ASN A 131 -0.49 4.36 -11.06
N THR A 132 -0.72 4.47 -9.75
CA THR A 132 -0.92 3.34 -8.84
C THR A 132 -2.25 2.65 -9.17
N LYS A 133 -2.21 1.34 -9.41
CA LYS A 133 -3.39 0.49 -9.54
C LYS A 133 -3.57 -0.30 -8.25
N ILE A 134 -4.79 -0.27 -7.73
CA ILE A 134 -5.18 -1.01 -6.53
C ILE A 134 -6.24 -2.03 -6.95
N ASN A 135 -6.03 -3.28 -6.54
CA ASN A 135 -7.00 -4.35 -6.59
C ASN A 135 -7.32 -4.77 -5.14
N ASP A 136 -8.54 -4.50 -4.68
CA ASP A 136 -9.03 -4.83 -3.35
C ASP A 136 -10.21 -5.79 -3.50
N LEU A 137 -10.05 -7.02 -2.98
CA LEU A 137 -11.05 -8.08 -3.01
C LEU A 137 -11.66 -8.34 -1.63
N ASN A 138 -11.45 -7.43 -0.69
CA ASN A 138 -11.75 -7.54 0.75
C ASN A 138 -10.97 -8.59 1.54
N VAL A 139 -10.71 -9.75 0.95
CA VAL A 139 -9.89 -10.83 1.53
C VAL A 139 -8.43 -10.77 1.09
N SER A 140 -8.12 -9.85 0.17
CA SER A 140 -6.77 -9.55 -0.30
C SER A 140 -6.70 -8.12 -0.82
N TYR A 141 -5.50 -7.55 -0.80
CA TYR A 141 -5.22 -6.20 -1.27
C TYR A 141 -3.91 -6.18 -2.04
N ARG A 142 -3.89 -5.64 -3.25
CA ARG A 142 -2.67 -5.49 -4.06
C ARG A 142 -2.59 -4.10 -4.65
N ALA A 143 -1.43 -3.46 -4.52
CA ALA A 143 -1.14 -2.15 -5.08
C ALA A 143 0.17 -2.19 -5.89
N ASP A 144 0.09 -1.86 -7.18
CA ASP A 144 1.27 -1.67 -8.02
C ASP A 144 1.76 -0.21 -7.97
N LYS A 145 3.06 0.03 -8.19
CA LYS A 145 3.63 1.38 -8.35
C LYS A 145 3.24 2.33 -7.22
N CYS A 146 3.36 1.87 -5.98
CA CYS A 146 2.98 2.62 -4.78
C CYS A 146 4.21 3.11 -3.97
N GLY A 147 5.38 3.16 -4.62
CA GLY A 147 6.68 3.47 -4.00
C GLY A 147 7.63 2.28 -4.09
N VAL A 148 7.08 1.08 -4.24
CA VAL A 148 7.75 -0.17 -4.59
C VAL A 148 7.17 -0.75 -5.88
N TYR A 149 7.74 -1.84 -6.38
CA TYR A 149 7.26 -2.51 -7.58
C TYR A 149 5.85 -3.06 -7.37
N ASP A 150 5.67 -3.84 -6.30
CA ASP A 150 4.41 -4.51 -5.96
C ASP A 150 4.26 -4.64 -4.45
N PHE A 151 3.12 -4.20 -3.92
CA PHE A 151 2.72 -4.40 -2.54
C PHE A 151 1.48 -5.29 -2.50
N TRP A 152 1.59 -6.47 -1.90
CA TRP A 152 0.54 -7.48 -1.93
C TRP A 152 0.29 -8.06 -0.54
N ILE A 153 -0.99 -8.08 -0.17
CA ILE A 153 -1.54 -8.71 1.01
C ILE A 153 -2.43 -9.85 0.50
N PRO A 154 -1.91 -11.08 0.38
CA PRO A 154 -2.69 -12.22 -0.12
C PRO A 154 -3.81 -12.64 0.83
N VAL A 155 -3.63 -12.42 2.13
CA VAL A 155 -4.56 -12.82 3.18
C VAL A 155 -4.72 -11.65 4.16
N MET A 156 -5.97 -11.21 4.33
CA MET A 156 -6.38 -10.23 5.31
C MET A 156 -7.82 -10.46 5.73
N ASP A 157 -8.12 -10.09 6.97
CA ASP A 157 -9.46 -10.05 7.54
C ASP A 157 -10.02 -8.60 7.53
N GLU A 158 -11.21 -8.43 8.13
CA GLU A 158 -11.91 -7.14 8.17
C GLU A 158 -11.08 -6.04 8.85
N ASP A 159 -10.25 -6.40 9.82
CA ASP A 159 -9.49 -5.48 10.67
C ASP A 159 -8.02 -5.88 10.90
N SER A 160 -7.52 -6.98 10.30
CA SER A 160 -6.11 -7.40 10.37
C SER A 160 -5.49 -7.73 9.02
N LEU A 161 -4.17 -7.53 8.90
CA LEU A 161 -3.35 -7.98 7.78
C LEU A 161 -2.49 -9.15 8.25
N ASP A 162 -2.58 -10.31 7.59
CA ASP A 162 -1.96 -11.54 8.10
C ASP A 162 -0.68 -11.90 7.36
N GLU A 163 -0.68 -11.71 6.04
CA GLU A 163 0.47 -11.95 5.19
C GLU A 163 0.73 -10.74 4.31
N ILE A 164 1.99 -10.30 4.24
CA ILE A 164 2.41 -9.16 3.44
C ILE A 164 3.61 -9.56 2.58
N ARG A 165 3.61 -9.12 1.32
CA ARG A 165 4.69 -9.26 0.35
C ARG A 165 4.98 -7.89 -0.24
N ILE A 166 6.21 -7.42 -0.04
CA ILE A 166 6.69 -6.14 -0.56
C ILE A 166 7.81 -6.44 -1.55
N SER A 167 7.51 -6.35 -2.85
CA SER A 167 8.47 -6.66 -3.91
C SER A 167 9.06 -5.39 -4.49
N TYR A 168 10.38 -5.38 -4.70
CA TYR A 168 11.11 -4.27 -5.31
C TYR A 168 11.40 -4.50 -6.80
N THR A 169 11.20 -5.73 -7.28
CA THR A 169 11.37 -6.14 -8.67
C THR A 169 10.28 -7.13 -9.08
N SER A 170 10.26 -7.47 -10.37
CA SER A 170 9.36 -8.48 -10.93
C SER A 170 9.80 -9.93 -10.68
N LEU A 171 10.91 -10.17 -9.94
CA LEU A 171 11.51 -11.50 -9.83
C LEU A 171 10.52 -12.55 -9.32
N PHE A 172 9.67 -12.16 -8.37
CA PHE A 172 8.72 -13.04 -7.71
C PHE A 172 7.25 -12.78 -8.12
N GLU A 173 7.02 -12.25 -9.33
CA GLU A 173 5.66 -12.06 -9.82
C GLU A 173 4.88 -13.38 -9.86
N GLN A 174 3.67 -13.32 -9.30
CA GLN A 174 2.64 -14.35 -9.32
C GLN A 174 1.34 -13.72 -9.81
#